data_AF-A0A0G4P843-F1
#
_entry.id   AF-A0A0G4P843-F1
#
_cell.length_a   1.000
_cell.length_b   1.000
_cell.length_c   1.000
_cell.angle_alpha   90.00
_cell.angle_beta   90.00
_cell.angle_gamma   90.00
#
_symmetry.space_group_name_H-M   'P 1'
#
loop_
_entity.id
_entity.type
_entity.pdbx_description
1 polymer ?
#
loop_
_entity_poly.entity_id
_entity_poly.type
_entity_poly.pdbx_seq_one_letter_code
_entity_poly.pdbx_strand_id
1 'polypeptide(L)'
;MDTTKSNPKRQKSHEDPPPLEHQQKKGKMSVCTPGQKSDNALHTQSEFLEMRRMIEAGMFTWSGPGNKKGMKHALGFTVFVQPFLIENAKSNPEDVDLLSESQKKTIISSLAGYCVQEKWDVLMGLVPDMLRGTILEIFLEALIYKDIFGRFFMAPFWYLDGKMSPSDEGDEMFSTRLQHLYDRFYETNPLMAALWRSETNRLANSMTLDLAPSTLLGTHHRDRRQSFIGQFVDETLSSEPIKWLLRDPSSKEEEDKRYELLYMIYERAAEEAAKMGNIRGHIDFHTLAQLPETFTLGEADRMYLHEYNLCDYSDRVDGHRVLILVRPGIVRRYISAREEELTEFSMPAYVVVQESAEENKHK
;
A
#
# COMPACT_ATOMS: atom_id res chain seq x y z
N MET A 1 -64.01 -41.03 -29.72
CA MET A 1 -63.92 -41.40 -28.30
C MET A 1 -63.55 -40.12 -27.56
N ASP A 2 -64.55 -39.25 -27.46
CA ASP A 2 -65.35 -39.07 -26.24
C ASP A 2 -64.55 -38.25 -25.23
N THR A 3 -64.71 -36.91 -25.23
CA THR A 3 -65.74 -36.17 -24.45
C THR A 3 -65.61 -36.47 -22.94
N THR A 4 -65.56 -35.50 -22.02
CA THR A 4 -66.46 -34.35 -21.92
C THR A 4 -66.04 -33.48 -20.72
N LYS A 5 -66.11 -32.14 -20.93
CA LYS A 5 -66.70 -31.10 -20.04
C LYS A 5 -66.07 -30.79 -18.67
N SER A 6 -66.13 -29.57 -18.11
CA SER A 6 -66.33 -28.16 -18.50
C SER A 6 -66.75 -27.41 -17.22
N ASN A 7 -65.96 -26.41 -16.77
CA ASN A 7 -66.37 -25.08 -16.26
C ASN A 7 -67.36 -24.93 -15.05
N PRO A 8 -67.55 -23.71 -14.45
CA PRO A 8 -66.75 -22.47 -14.45
C PRO A 8 -66.68 -21.67 -13.11
N LYS A 9 -65.93 -20.55 -13.16
CA LYS A 9 -66.15 -19.22 -12.52
C LYS A 9 -65.98 -19.04 -10.99
N ARG A 10 -65.04 -18.15 -10.63
CA ARG A 10 -65.36 -16.91 -9.89
C ARG A 10 -64.31 -15.81 -10.12
N GLN A 11 -64.77 -14.71 -10.74
CA GLN A 11 -64.15 -13.39 -10.72
C GLN A 11 -64.38 -12.73 -9.35
N LYS A 12 -63.37 -12.00 -8.85
CA LYS A 12 -63.44 -10.79 -8.00
C LYS A 12 -62.09 -10.08 -8.18
N SER A 13 -62.00 -9.07 -9.03
CA SER A 13 -62.23 -7.64 -8.76
C SER A 13 -61.05 -6.99 -8.03
N HIS A 14 -60.39 -6.08 -8.76
CA HIS A 14 -59.70 -4.86 -8.32
C HIS A 14 -59.80 -4.53 -6.83
N GLU A 15 -58.66 -4.44 -6.15
CA GLU A 15 -58.45 -3.48 -5.07
C GLU A 15 -57.08 -2.81 -5.31
N ASP A 16 -57.11 -1.49 -5.37
CA ASP A 16 -55.98 -0.59 -5.55
C ASP A 16 -54.96 -0.70 -4.41
N PRO A 17 -53.67 -0.40 -4.65
CA PRO A 17 -52.73 -0.24 -3.55
C PRO A 17 -53.13 0.98 -2.68
N PRO A 18 -53.04 0.88 -1.35
CA PRO A 18 -53.42 1.98 -0.47
C PRO A 18 -52.49 3.20 -0.64
N PRO A 19 -52.98 4.42 -0.37
CA PRO A 19 -52.25 5.65 -0.66
C PRO A 19 -51.09 5.87 0.32
N LEU A 20 -50.03 6.48 -0.21
CA LEU A 20 -48.98 7.18 0.54
C LEU A 20 -49.60 8.24 1.47
N GLU A 21 -49.85 7.90 2.72
CA GLU A 21 -50.08 8.90 3.77
C GLU A 21 -48.75 9.34 4.37
N HIS A 22 -48.33 10.53 3.95
CA HIS A 22 -47.44 11.40 4.70
C HIS A 22 -47.97 11.62 6.13
N GLN A 23 -47.45 10.88 7.10
CA GLN A 23 -47.45 11.35 8.48
C GLN A 23 -46.19 12.19 8.72
N GLN A 24 -46.30 13.48 8.38
CA GLN A 24 -45.57 14.52 9.10
C GLN A 24 -46.02 14.46 10.57
N LYS A 25 -45.29 13.70 11.40
CA LYS A 25 -45.29 13.96 12.84
C LYS A 25 -44.67 15.34 13.04
N LYS A 26 -45.52 16.36 13.15
CA LYS A 26 -45.19 17.63 13.80
C LYS A 26 -44.68 17.30 15.21
N GLY A 27 -43.37 17.16 15.34
CA GLY A 27 -42.72 17.29 16.64
C GLY A 27 -43.12 18.64 17.19
N LYS A 28 -43.82 18.64 18.33
CA LYS A 28 -43.93 19.83 19.17
C LYS A 28 -42.50 20.29 19.43
N MET A 29 -42.07 21.38 18.79
CA MET A 29 -40.87 22.09 19.21
C MET A 29 -41.13 22.55 20.64
N SER A 30 -40.49 21.86 21.58
CA SER A 30 -40.36 22.37 22.94
C SER A 30 -39.61 23.69 22.84
N VAL A 31 -40.29 24.76 23.20
CA VAL A 31 -39.71 26.10 23.33
C VAL A 31 -38.54 25.98 24.32
N CYS A 32 -37.32 26.22 23.85
CA CYS A 32 -36.15 26.33 24.71
C CYS A 32 -36.40 27.44 25.74
N THR A 33 -36.52 27.06 27.00
CA THR A 33 -36.48 28.00 28.12
C THR A 33 -35.08 28.60 28.19
N PRO A 34 -34.90 29.94 28.15
CA PRO A 34 -33.60 30.56 28.37
C PRO A 34 -33.20 30.32 29.83
N GLY A 35 -32.30 29.38 30.08
CA GLY A 35 -31.87 29.04 31.44
C GLY A 35 -31.33 27.62 31.63
N GLN A 36 -31.48 26.71 30.67
CA GLN A 36 -30.72 25.46 30.69
C GLN A 36 -29.27 25.77 30.37
N LYS A 37 -28.45 25.85 31.42
CA LYS A 37 -27.00 25.67 31.30
C LYS A 37 -26.80 24.39 30.49
N SER A 38 -26.18 24.55 29.34
CA SER A 38 -25.59 23.44 28.61
C SER A 38 -24.57 22.83 29.56
N ASP A 39 -24.97 21.74 30.22
CA ASP A 39 -24.05 20.76 30.75
C ASP A 39 -23.46 20.03 29.53
N ASN A 40 -22.70 20.76 28.71
CA ASN A 40 -21.70 20.16 27.84
C ASN A 40 -20.62 19.64 28.79
N ALA A 41 -20.90 18.49 29.40
CA ALA A 41 -19.90 17.71 30.09
C ALA A 41 -18.81 17.39 29.07
N LEU A 42 -17.73 18.19 29.13
CA LEU A 42 -16.39 17.72 28.85
C LEU A 42 -16.30 16.29 29.38
N HIS A 43 -15.99 15.34 28.51
CA HIS A 43 -15.76 13.95 28.86
C HIS A 43 -15.11 13.84 30.23
N THR A 44 -15.74 13.07 31.13
CA THR A 44 -15.17 12.93 32.47
C THR A 44 -13.75 12.39 32.32
N GLN A 45 -12.81 12.89 33.12
CA GLN A 45 -11.41 12.42 33.07
C GLN A 45 -11.29 10.88 33.15
N SER A 46 -12.29 10.25 33.78
CA SER A 46 -12.54 8.81 33.82
C SER A 46 -12.75 8.18 32.44
N GLU A 47 -13.66 8.71 31.62
CA GLU A 47 -13.94 8.21 30.26
C GLU A 47 -12.71 8.32 29.36
N PHE A 48 -11.95 9.42 29.48
CA PHE A 48 -10.69 9.56 28.76
C PHE A 48 -9.66 8.52 29.20
N LEU A 49 -9.53 8.28 30.51
CA LEU A 49 -8.64 7.25 31.04
C LEU A 49 -9.09 5.83 30.65
N GLU A 50 -10.39 5.59 30.55
CA GLU A 50 -10.97 4.31 30.14
C GLU A 50 -10.76 4.06 28.64
N MET A 51 -11.07 5.02 27.78
CA MET A 51 -10.75 4.95 26.35
C MET A 51 -9.24 4.76 26.15
N ARG A 52 -8.42 5.50 26.92
CA ARG A 52 -6.97 5.32 26.89
C ARG A 52 -6.56 3.91 27.30
N ARG A 53 -7.14 3.37 28.38
CA ARG A 53 -6.86 2.00 28.82
C ARG A 53 -7.36 0.96 27.84
N MET A 54 -8.48 1.16 27.16
CA MET A 54 -8.97 0.24 26.12
C MET A 54 -8.02 0.26 24.91
N ILE A 55 -7.63 1.46 24.49
CA ILE A 55 -6.63 1.67 23.46
C ILE A 55 -5.31 1.01 23.88
N GLU A 56 -4.78 1.27 25.07
CA GLU A 56 -3.51 0.72 25.56
C GLU A 56 -3.58 -0.80 25.84
N ALA A 57 -4.69 -1.31 26.38
CA ALA A 57 -4.88 -2.73 26.68
C ALA A 57 -4.99 -3.56 25.41
N GLY A 58 -5.65 -3.02 24.37
CA GLY A 58 -5.66 -3.62 23.05
C GLY A 58 -4.24 -3.89 22.54
N MET A 59 -3.25 -3.03 22.86
CA MET A 59 -1.86 -3.13 22.36
C MET A 59 -1.09 -4.37 22.81
N PHE A 60 -1.47 -5.01 23.92
CA PHE A 60 -0.65 -6.09 24.51
C PHE A 60 -0.61 -7.37 23.66
N THR A 61 -1.50 -7.52 22.68
CA THR A 61 -1.59 -8.69 21.79
C THR A 61 -1.33 -8.34 20.31
N TRP A 62 -0.63 -7.25 20.01
CA TRP A 62 -0.43 -6.81 18.61
C TRP A 62 0.76 -7.52 17.96
N SER A 63 0.49 -8.30 16.90
CA SER A 63 1.50 -8.88 16.02
C SER A 63 1.95 -7.87 14.96
N GLY A 64 2.79 -6.90 15.34
CA GLY A 64 3.35 -5.91 14.42
C GLY A 64 4.48 -5.08 15.05
N PRO A 65 5.33 -4.41 14.25
CA PRO A 65 6.44 -3.64 14.80
C PRO A 65 5.97 -2.42 15.60
N GLY A 66 6.18 -2.48 16.91
CA GLY A 66 5.74 -1.44 17.85
C GLY A 66 6.57 -0.15 17.85
N ASN A 67 7.73 -0.12 17.18
CA ASN A 67 8.63 1.04 17.15
C ASN A 67 9.50 1.05 15.87
N LYS A 68 10.25 2.15 15.66
CA LYS A 68 11.18 2.32 14.54
C LYS A 68 12.15 1.15 14.36
N LYS A 69 12.65 0.55 15.45
CA LYS A 69 13.58 -0.59 15.38
C LYS A 69 12.88 -1.82 14.79
N GLY A 70 11.64 -2.09 15.21
CA GLY A 70 10.83 -3.17 14.64
C GLY A 70 10.53 -2.95 13.16
N MET A 71 10.32 -1.69 12.73
CA MET A 71 10.02 -1.36 11.34
C MET A 71 11.14 -1.76 10.38
N LYS A 72 12.41 -1.75 10.82
CA LYS A 72 13.54 -2.18 9.99
C LYS A 72 13.43 -3.62 9.48
N HIS A 73 12.68 -4.47 10.18
CA HIS A 73 12.46 -5.87 9.79
C HIS A 73 11.11 -6.09 9.10
N ALA A 74 10.33 -5.03 8.86
CA ALA A 74 8.98 -5.11 8.33
C ALA A 74 8.92 -5.30 6.81
N LEU A 75 10.04 -5.15 6.10
CA LEU A 75 10.16 -5.37 4.66
C LEU A 75 11.17 -6.50 4.39
N GLY A 76 11.05 -7.61 5.11
CA GLY A 76 11.91 -8.78 4.94
C GLY A 76 11.90 -9.34 3.52
N PHE A 77 10.85 -9.10 2.72
CA PHE A 77 10.84 -9.47 1.30
C PHE A 77 11.94 -8.80 0.46
N THR A 78 12.46 -7.63 0.89
CA THR A 78 13.48 -6.89 0.14
C THR A 78 14.78 -7.68 -0.05
N VAL A 79 15.09 -8.61 0.87
CA VAL A 79 16.29 -9.45 0.78
C VAL A 79 16.25 -10.42 -0.39
N PHE A 80 15.06 -10.67 -0.96
CA PHE A 80 14.87 -11.55 -2.11
C PHE A 80 14.76 -10.78 -3.44
N VAL A 81 14.48 -9.47 -3.40
CA VAL A 81 14.36 -8.64 -4.59
C VAL A 81 15.72 -8.51 -5.29
N GLN A 82 16.77 -8.17 -4.55
CA GLN A 82 18.13 -8.03 -5.11
C GLN A 82 18.64 -9.31 -5.80
N PRO A 83 18.59 -10.50 -5.17
CA PRO A 83 18.91 -11.75 -5.87
C PRO A 83 18.08 -12.00 -7.13
N PHE A 84 16.78 -11.69 -7.11
CA PHE A 84 15.93 -11.83 -8.29
C PHE A 84 16.41 -10.94 -9.44
N LEU A 85 16.79 -9.70 -9.14
CA LEU A 85 17.26 -8.74 -10.14
C LEU A 85 18.58 -9.17 -10.77
N ILE A 86 19.58 -9.51 -9.95
CA ILE A 86 20.89 -9.99 -10.43
C ILE A 86 20.72 -11.20 -11.36
N GLU A 87 19.78 -12.09 -11.04
CA GLU A 87 19.55 -13.30 -11.83
C GLU A 87 18.68 -13.08 -13.07
N ASN A 88 17.89 -12.01 -13.18
CA ASN A 88 16.84 -11.90 -14.20
C ASN A 88 16.82 -10.58 -14.98
N ALA A 89 17.50 -9.52 -14.52
CA ALA A 89 17.61 -8.26 -15.23
C ALA A 89 18.56 -8.40 -16.43
N LYS A 90 18.33 -7.56 -17.45
CA LYS A 90 19.33 -7.25 -18.47
C LYS A 90 20.44 -6.43 -17.85
N SER A 91 21.68 -6.87 -18.04
CA SER A 91 22.87 -6.30 -17.39
C SER A 91 23.98 -5.92 -18.37
N ASN A 92 23.81 -6.20 -19.68
CA ASN A 92 24.78 -5.74 -20.67
C ASN A 92 24.47 -4.28 -21.03
N PRO A 93 25.46 -3.38 -21.11
CA PRO A 93 25.23 -2.01 -21.55
C PRO A 93 24.56 -1.92 -22.93
N GLU A 94 24.86 -2.86 -23.84
CA GLU A 94 24.27 -2.95 -25.17
C GLU A 94 22.75 -3.20 -25.14
N ASP A 95 22.22 -3.79 -24.05
CA ASP A 95 20.79 -4.02 -23.89
C ASP A 95 19.99 -2.71 -23.83
N VAL A 96 20.63 -1.62 -23.38
CA VAL A 96 20.05 -0.28 -23.38
C VAL A 96 19.84 0.24 -24.81
N ASP A 97 20.80 -0.04 -25.70
CA ASP A 97 20.76 0.39 -27.10
C ASP A 97 19.71 -0.39 -27.91
N LEU A 98 19.35 -1.60 -27.45
CA LEU A 98 18.27 -2.40 -28.04
C LEU A 98 16.86 -1.88 -27.71
N LEU A 99 16.71 -1.01 -26.71
CA LEU A 99 15.42 -0.41 -26.39
C LEU A 99 15.08 0.69 -27.39
N SER A 100 13.89 0.61 -27.98
CA SER A 100 13.37 1.68 -28.83
C SER A 100 13.04 2.93 -27.99
N GLU A 101 13.00 4.10 -28.64
CA GLU A 101 12.63 5.36 -27.98
C GLU A 101 11.24 5.31 -27.32
N SER A 102 10.29 4.58 -27.94
CA SER A 102 8.98 4.38 -27.32
C SER A 102 9.06 3.50 -26.07
N GLN A 103 9.89 2.45 -26.07
CA GLN A 103 10.09 1.59 -24.90
C GLN A 103 10.73 2.36 -23.75
N LYS A 104 11.81 3.10 -24.02
CA LYS A 104 12.47 3.99 -23.05
C LYS A 104 11.50 4.98 -22.41
N LYS A 105 10.68 5.65 -23.23
CA LYS A 105 9.64 6.57 -22.76
C LYS A 105 8.61 5.86 -21.88
N THR A 106 8.13 4.69 -22.31
CA THR A 106 7.14 3.91 -21.56
C THR A 106 7.70 3.47 -20.20
N ILE A 107 8.94 3.00 -20.12
CA ILE A 107 9.61 2.64 -18.86
C ILE A 107 9.61 3.82 -17.87
N ILE A 108 10.07 5.00 -18.31
CA ILE A 108 10.10 6.21 -17.47
C ILE A 108 8.68 6.61 -17.02
N SER A 109 7.71 6.55 -17.92
CA SER A 109 6.31 6.91 -17.60
C SER A 109 5.67 5.92 -16.63
N SER A 110 5.98 4.63 -16.75
CA SER A 110 5.53 3.59 -15.81
C SER A 110 6.11 3.77 -14.42
N LEU A 111 7.21 4.53 -14.29
CA LEU A 111 7.80 4.96 -13.03
C LEU A 111 7.32 6.34 -12.55
N ALA A 112 6.20 6.88 -13.04
CA ALA A 112 5.64 8.12 -12.50
C ALA A 112 5.47 8.07 -10.97
N GLY A 113 5.92 9.13 -10.28
CA GLY A 113 6.01 9.20 -8.81
C GLY A 113 7.27 8.55 -8.20
N TYR A 114 7.99 7.74 -8.98
CA TYR A 114 9.21 7.02 -8.59
C TYR A 114 10.43 7.45 -9.40
N CYS A 115 10.27 8.02 -10.58
CA CYS A 115 11.37 8.55 -11.39
C CYS A 115 11.01 9.95 -11.91
N VAL A 116 11.99 10.84 -11.98
CA VAL A 116 11.82 12.12 -12.67
C VAL A 116 11.40 11.88 -14.13
N GLN A 117 10.38 12.61 -14.57
CA GLN A 117 9.73 12.37 -15.87
C GLN A 117 10.46 13.08 -17.00
N GLU A 118 11.76 12.79 -17.14
CA GLU A 118 12.64 13.39 -18.13
C GLU A 118 12.80 12.50 -19.36
N LYS A 119 13.34 13.06 -20.44
CA LYS A 119 13.73 12.25 -21.60
C LYS A 119 14.87 11.32 -21.21
N TRP A 120 14.92 10.14 -21.80
CA TRP A 120 15.93 9.12 -21.50
C TRP A 120 17.35 9.68 -21.53
N ASP A 121 17.77 10.33 -22.61
CA ASP A 121 19.14 10.86 -22.74
C ASP A 121 19.48 11.92 -21.70
N VAL A 122 18.49 12.74 -21.32
CA VAL A 122 18.67 13.76 -20.27
C VAL A 122 18.85 13.07 -18.92
N LEU A 123 17.98 12.12 -18.59
CA LEU A 123 18.08 11.34 -17.36
C LEU A 123 19.42 10.60 -17.29
N MET A 124 19.85 9.94 -18.37
CA MET A 124 21.13 9.24 -18.41
C MET A 124 22.31 10.20 -18.21
N GLY A 125 22.24 11.43 -18.75
CA GLY A 125 23.24 12.47 -18.52
C GLY A 125 23.31 12.96 -17.07
N LEU A 126 22.25 12.80 -16.27
CA LEU A 126 22.22 13.14 -14.85
C LEU A 126 22.62 11.97 -13.94
N VAL A 127 22.35 10.74 -14.39
CA VAL A 127 22.71 9.52 -13.67
C VAL A 127 24.23 9.34 -13.68
N PRO A 128 24.84 9.02 -12.52
CA PRO A 128 26.27 8.78 -12.44
C PRO A 128 26.78 7.75 -13.47
N ASP A 129 27.94 8.00 -14.08
CA ASP A 129 28.49 7.15 -15.14
C ASP A 129 28.52 5.66 -14.75
N MET A 130 28.93 5.37 -13.51
CA MET A 130 29.02 4.02 -12.95
C MET A 130 27.66 3.29 -12.87
N LEU A 131 26.56 4.04 -12.75
CA LEU A 131 25.20 3.49 -12.67
C LEU A 131 24.59 3.21 -14.04
N ARG A 132 25.11 3.81 -15.11
CA ARG A 132 24.51 3.66 -16.45
C ARG A 132 24.53 2.21 -16.92
N GLY A 133 25.53 1.44 -16.52
CA GLY A 133 25.62 0.00 -16.82
C GLY A 133 24.58 -0.86 -16.09
N THR A 134 24.07 -0.41 -14.94
CA THR A 134 23.10 -1.15 -14.12
C THR A 134 21.71 -0.50 -14.11
N ILE A 135 21.49 0.51 -14.96
CA ILE A 135 20.26 1.31 -14.92
C ILE A 135 18.99 0.49 -15.21
N LEU A 136 19.08 -0.53 -16.07
CA LEU A 136 17.96 -1.41 -16.37
C LEU A 136 17.56 -2.24 -15.14
N GLU A 137 18.53 -2.66 -14.33
CA GLU A 137 18.32 -3.34 -13.06
C GLU A 137 17.61 -2.41 -12.05
N ILE A 138 18.09 -1.17 -11.92
CA ILE A 138 17.50 -0.15 -11.04
C ILE A 138 16.05 0.14 -11.44
N PHE A 139 15.75 0.26 -12.74
CA PHE A 139 14.38 0.47 -13.21
C PHE A 139 13.49 -0.74 -12.95
N LEU A 140 14.01 -1.95 -13.13
CA LEU A 140 13.27 -3.18 -12.84
C LEU A 140 12.95 -3.27 -11.33
N GLU A 141 13.93 -2.96 -10.48
CA GLU A 141 13.77 -2.90 -9.03
C GLU A 141 12.68 -1.90 -8.62
N ALA A 142 12.76 -0.67 -9.14
CA ALA A 142 11.82 0.38 -8.83
C ALA A 142 10.39 0.03 -9.30
N LEU A 143 10.24 -0.64 -10.46
CA LEU A 143 8.95 -1.13 -10.95
C LEU A 143 8.37 -2.22 -10.05
N ILE A 144 9.18 -3.18 -9.61
CA ILE A 144 8.75 -4.26 -8.70
C ILE A 144 8.32 -3.68 -7.36
N TYR A 145 9.11 -2.78 -6.77
CA TYR A 145 8.69 -2.12 -5.52
C TYR A 145 7.46 -1.25 -5.73
N LYS A 146 7.36 -0.51 -6.83
CA LYS A 146 6.17 0.30 -7.12
C LYS A 146 4.90 -0.56 -7.17
N ASP A 147 4.95 -1.69 -7.84
CA ASP A 147 3.82 -2.62 -7.93
C ASP A 147 3.47 -3.20 -6.54
N ILE A 148 4.45 -3.76 -5.83
CA ILE A 148 4.28 -4.34 -4.49
C ILE A 148 3.71 -3.31 -3.49
N PHE A 149 4.27 -2.11 -3.43
CA PHE A 149 3.80 -1.07 -2.52
C PHE A 149 2.41 -0.59 -2.88
N GLY A 150 2.13 -0.39 -4.18
CA GLY A 150 0.82 0.00 -4.67
C GLY A 150 -0.26 -1.01 -4.32
N ARG A 151 0.02 -2.31 -4.52
CA ARG A 151 -0.96 -3.39 -4.28
C ARG A 151 -1.19 -3.67 -2.81
N PHE A 152 -0.12 -3.78 -2.01
CA PHE A 152 -0.23 -4.36 -0.67
C PHE A 152 -0.15 -3.34 0.45
N PHE A 153 0.71 -2.34 0.30
CA PHE A 153 1.07 -1.45 1.41
C PHE A 153 0.24 -0.17 1.41
N MET A 154 0.02 0.44 0.25
CA MET A 154 -0.76 1.66 0.08
C MET A 154 -2.28 1.40 0.04
N ALA A 155 -2.70 0.14 -0.06
CA ALA A 155 -4.11 -0.27 -0.09
C ALA A 155 -4.44 -1.22 1.08
N PRO A 156 -4.46 -0.76 2.35
CA PRO A 156 -4.51 -1.62 3.55
C PRO A 156 -5.72 -2.58 3.63
N PHE A 157 -6.76 -2.38 2.82
CA PHE A 157 -7.97 -3.18 2.80
C PHE A 157 -8.10 -4.09 1.58
N TRP A 158 -7.05 -4.23 0.76
CA TRP A 158 -7.10 -4.88 -0.56
C TRP A 158 -7.66 -6.31 -0.56
N TYR A 159 -7.53 -7.04 0.54
CA TYR A 159 -7.97 -8.42 0.69
C TYR A 159 -9.34 -8.57 1.40
N LEU A 160 -9.98 -7.49 1.83
CA LEU A 160 -11.31 -7.53 2.44
C LEU A 160 -12.39 -7.60 1.36
N ASP A 161 -13.33 -8.53 1.51
CA ASP A 161 -14.27 -8.94 0.43
C ASP A 161 -15.74 -8.61 0.69
N GLY A 162 -16.09 -8.14 1.89
CA GLY A 162 -17.47 -7.71 2.20
C GLY A 162 -18.50 -8.84 2.15
N LYS A 163 -18.09 -10.11 2.19
CA LYS A 163 -19.02 -11.25 2.14
C LYS A 163 -20.02 -11.21 3.28
N MET A 164 -21.30 -11.43 2.97
CA MET A 164 -22.37 -11.53 3.96
C MET A 164 -22.58 -12.95 4.48
N SER A 165 -22.07 -13.96 3.77
CA SER A 165 -22.12 -15.37 4.17
C SER A 165 -21.01 -16.19 3.51
N PRO A 166 -20.74 -17.43 3.96
CA PRO A 166 -19.71 -18.28 3.35
C PRO A 166 -19.91 -18.59 1.87
N SER A 167 -21.15 -18.55 1.37
CA SER A 167 -21.51 -18.80 -0.04
C SER A 167 -21.62 -17.52 -0.87
N ASP A 168 -21.39 -16.35 -0.27
CA ASP A 168 -21.35 -15.08 -0.97
C ASP A 168 -19.99 -14.94 -1.68
N GLU A 169 -19.99 -14.46 -2.92
CA GLU A 169 -18.74 -14.19 -3.66
C GLU A 169 -18.05 -12.93 -3.15
N GLY A 170 -18.78 -12.06 -2.45
CA GLY A 170 -18.31 -10.78 -1.95
C GLY A 170 -18.54 -9.64 -2.95
N ASP A 171 -18.06 -8.45 -2.59
CA ASP A 171 -18.14 -7.23 -3.40
C ASP A 171 -16.72 -6.79 -3.77
N GLU A 172 -16.39 -6.84 -5.07
CA GLU A 172 -15.09 -6.43 -5.61
C GLU A 172 -14.77 -4.95 -5.27
N MET A 173 -15.79 -4.11 -5.09
CA MET A 173 -15.62 -2.70 -4.73
C MET A 173 -15.52 -2.46 -3.22
N PHE A 174 -15.66 -3.51 -2.40
CA PHE A 174 -15.70 -3.37 -0.95
C PHE A 174 -14.43 -2.74 -0.39
N SER A 175 -13.26 -3.22 -0.81
CA SER A 175 -11.95 -2.70 -0.39
C SER A 175 -11.79 -1.21 -0.71
N THR A 176 -12.21 -0.79 -1.90
CA THR A 176 -12.15 0.61 -2.36
C THR A 176 -13.12 1.50 -1.59
N ARG A 177 -14.34 1.03 -1.32
CA ARG A 177 -15.32 1.76 -0.49
C ARG A 177 -14.83 1.90 0.95
N LEU A 178 -14.19 0.86 1.49
CA LEU A 178 -13.63 0.88 2.82
C LEU A 178 -12.44 1.84 2.93
N GLN A 179 -11.59 1.89 1.90
CA GLN A 179 -10.54 2.90 1.77
C GLN A 179 -11.12 4.31 1.73
N HIS A 180 -12.15 4.55 0.92
CA HIS A 180 -12.79 5.87 0.90
C HIS A 180 -13.36 6.28 2.27
N LEU A 181 -14.01 5.35 2.98
CA LEU A 181 -14.50 5.61 4.34
C LEU A 181 -13.35 5.94 5.31
N TYR A 182 -12.24 5.19 5.22
CA TYR A 182 -11.03 5.47 5.98
C TYR A 182 -10.52 6.89 5.74
N ASP A 183 -10.41 7.30 4.49
CA ASP A 183 -9.89 8.63 4.13
C ASP A 183 -10.77 9.74 4.75
N ARG A 184 -12.10 9.56 4.73
CA ARG A 184 -13.06 10.48 5.36
C ARG A 184 -12.93 10.51 6.88
N PHE A 185 -12.70 9.36 7.52
CA PHE A 185 -12.38 9.30 8.94
C PHE A 185 -11.06 9.97 9.25
N TYR A 186 -10.06 9.79 8.40
CA TYR A 186 -8.74 10.41 8.56
C TYR A 186 -8.81 11.92 8.45
N GLU A 187 -9.56 12.47 7.49
CA GLU A 187 -9.87 13.91 7.40
C GLU A 187 -10.56 14.45 8.66
N THR A 188 -11.37 13.63 9.33
CA THR A 188 -12.17 14.04 10.49
C THR A 188 -11.39 13.93 11.81
N ASN A 189 -10.71 12.81 12.01
CA ASN A 189 -9.93 12.51 13.21
C ASN A 189 -8.82 11.49 12.86
N PRO A 190 -7.62 11.96 12.49
CA PRO A 190 -6.52 11.10 12.05
C PRO A 190 -6.14 10.00 13.03
N LEU A 191 -6.13 10.31 14.34
CA LEU A 191 -5.77 9.37 15.38
C LEU A 191 -6.80 8.23 15.49
N MET A 192 -8.08 8.57 15.55
CA MET A 192 -9.14 7.55 15.63
C MET A 192 -9.26 6.75 14.34
N ALA A 193 -9.06 7.37 13.19
CA ALA A 193 -9.02 6.68 11.91
C ALA A 193 -7.87 5.67 11.87
N ALA A 194 -6.66 6.09 12.26
CA ALA A 194 -5.50 5.21 12.35
C ALA A 194 -5.76 4.01 13.27
N LEU A 195 -6.34 4.24 14.46
CA LEU A 195 -6.73 3.17 15.38
C LEU A 195 -7.74 2.20 14.74
N TRP A 196 -8.76 2.74 14.08
CA TRP A 196 -9.76 1.92 13.39
C TRP A 196 -9.13 1.04 12.31
N ARG A 197 -8.29 1.62 11.42
CA ARG A 197 -7.57 0.86 10.39
C ARG A 197 -6.73 -0.27 11.01
N SER A 198 -5.93 0.05 12.02
CA SER A 198 -5.05 -0.92 12.67
C SER A 198 -5.84 -2.06 13.32
N GLU A 199 -6.94 -1.74 14.01
CA GLU A 199 -7.76 -2.73 14.70
C GLU A 199 -8.54 -3.61 13.73
N THR A 200 -9.10 -3.02 12.66
CA THR A 200 -9.73 -3.78 11.57
C THR A 200 -8.75 -4.76 10.94
N ASN A 201 -7.54 -4.30 10.60
CA ASN A 201 -6.50 -5.18 10.05
C ASN A 201 -6.08 -6.26 11.07
N ARG A 202 -5.90 -5.90 12.34
CA ARG A 202 -5.50 -6.83 13.39
C ARG A 202 -6.50 -7.98 13.53
N LEU A 203 -7.78 -7.66 13.62
CA LEU A 203 -8.84 -8.67 13.73
C LEU A 203 -8.97 -9.50 12.44
N ALA A 204 -8.87 -8.85 11.28
CA ALA A 204 -8.91 -9.52 9.97
C ALA A 204 -7.71 -10.46 9.73
N ASN A 205 -6.64 -10.36 10.52
CA ASN A 205 -5.42 -11.17 10.39
C ASN A 205 -5.06 -11.95 11.66
N SER A 206 -5.96 -12.05 12.63
CA SER A 206 -5.72 -12.79 13.86
C SER A 206 -5.85 -14.29 13.61
N MET A 207 -4.71 -14.98 13.53
CA MET A 207 -4.64 -16.41 13.16
C MET A 207 -4.34 -17.35 14.33
N THR A 208 -4.19 -16.82 15.55
CA THR A 208 -3.83 -17.60 16.74
C THR A 208 -4.66 -17.17 17.94
N LEU A 209 -4.88 -18.08 18.89
CA LEU A 209 -5.80 -17.87 20.03
C LEU A 209 -5.31 -16.81 21.04
N ASP A 210 -4.01 -16.50 21.03
CA ASP A 210 -3.41 -15.39 21.76
C ASP A 210 -3.76 -14.02 21.16
N LEU A 211 -4.09 -13.97 19.86
CA LEU A 211 -4.44 -12.73 19.15
C LEU A 211 -5.95 -12.47 19.13
N ALA A 212 -6.76 -13.53 19.02
CA ALA A 212 -8.23 -13.45 19.06
C ALA A 212 -8.88 -14.76 19.53
N PRO A 213 -10.07 -14.72 20.17
CA PRO A 213 -10.81 -15.92 20.56
C PRO A 213 -11.25 -16.81 19.39
N SER A 214 -11.31 -16.26 18.18
CA SER A 214 -11.64 -16.98 16.94
C SER A 214 -10.66 -16.59 15.85
N THR A 215 -10.16 -17.59 15.12
CA THR A 215 -9.18 -17.41 14.04
C THR A 215 -9.79 -17.50 12.64
N LEU A 216 -11.11 -17.77 12.55
CA LEU A 216 -11.79 -18.04 11.27
C LEU A 216 -11.63 -16.90 10.26
N LEU A 217 -11.81 -15.66 10.71
CA LEU A 217 -11.67 -14.47 9.86
C LEU A 217 -10.22 -14.30 9.38
N GLY A 218 -9.25 -14.49 10.30
CA GLY A 218 -7.83 -14.42 10.01
C GLY A 218 -7.37 -15.46 8.98
N THR A 219 -7.82 -16.71 9.14
CA THR A 219 -7.53 -17.79 8.18
C THR A 219 -8.16 -17.50 6.82
N HIS A 220 -9.43 -17.11 6.77
CA HIS A 220 -10.13 -16.75 5.53
C HIS A 220 -9.37 -15.67 4.74
N HIS A 221 -8.98 -14.59 5.40
CA HIS A 221 -8.26 -13.50 4.72
C HIS A 221 -6.83 -13.86 4.34
N ARG A 222 -6.15 -14.75 5.08
CA ARG A 222 -4.86 -15.31 4.65
C ARG A 222 -5.01 -16.12 3.36
N ASP A 223 -5.96 -17.05 3.33
CA ASP A 223 -6.20 -17.89 2.15
C ASP A 223 -6.54 -17.03 0.93
N ARG A 224 -7.35 -15.98 1.15
CA ARG A 224 -7.66 -14.99 0.12
C ARG A 224 -6.43 -14.24 -0.38
N ARG A 225 -5.57 -13.73 0.51
CA ARG A 225 -4.31 -13.09 0.09
C ARG A 225 -3.46 -14.04 -0.76
N GLN A 226 -3.31 -15.29 -0.30
CA GLN A 226 -2.54 -16.31 -1.02
C GLN A 226 -3.12 -16.62 -2.40
N SER A 227 -4.45 -16.63 -2.54
CA SER A 227 -5.12 -16.90 -3.82
C SER A 227 -4.82 -15.88 -4.92
N PHE A 228 -4.49 -14.63 -4.56
CA PHE A 228 -4.19 -13.58 -5.53
C PHE A 228 -2.72 -13.55 -5.98
N ILE A 229 -1.80 -14.20 -5.26
CA ILE A 229 -0.36 -14.06 -5.51
C ILE A 229 0.01 -14.52 -6.92
N GLY A 230 -0.49 -15.68 -7.36
CA GLY A 230 -0.22 -16.20 -8.70
C GLY A 230 -0.63 -15.21 -9.80
N GLN A 231 -1.84 -14.65 -9.70
CA GLN A 231 -2.33 -13.64 -10.63
C GLN A 231 -1.43 -12.39 -10.65
N PHE A 232 -0.99 -11.90 -9.49
CA PHE A 232 -0.12 -10.71 -9.44
C PHE A 232 1.25 -10.97 -10.05
N VAL A 233 1.80 -12.17 -9.88
CA VAL A 233 3.05 -12.58 -10.53
C VAL A 233 2.86 -12.63 -12.05
N ASP A 234 1.78 -13.22 -12.54
CA ASP A 234 1.46 -13.30 -13.97
C ASP A 234 1.32 -11.91 -14.61
N GLU A 235 0.57 -11.02 -13.95
CA GLU A 235 0.40 -9.63 -14.38
C GLU A 235 1.74 -8.88 -14.41
N THR A 236 2.60 -9.10 -13.41
CA THR A 236 3.92 -8.46 -13.32
C THR A 236 4.85 -8.93 -14.42
N LEU A 237 4.95 -10.24 -14.65
CA LEU A 237 5.80 -10.80 -15.71
C LEU A 237 5.30 -10.47 -17.11
N SER A 238 3.99 -10.26 -17.26
CA SER A 238 3.36 -9.87 -18.53
C SER A 238 3.41 -8.37 -18.80
N SER A 239 3.75 -7.55 -17.80
CA SER A 239 3.86 -6.10 -17.92
C SER A 239 4.96 -5.73 -18.92
N GLU A 240 4.60 -5.01 -19.99
CA GLU A 240 5.54 -4.60 -21.04
C GLU A 240 6.84 -3.94 -20.53
N PRO A 241 6.80 -2.90 -19.67
CA PRO A 241 8.03 -2.27 -19.18
C PRO A 241 8.90 -3.23 -18.37
N ILE A 242 8.31 -4.14 -17.58
CA ILE A 242 9.07 -5.15 -16.82
C ILE A 242 9.66 -6.18 -17.77
N LYS A 243 8.87 -6.69 -18.70
CA LYS A 243 9.30 -7.66 -19.70
C LYS A 243 10.48 -7.18 -20.53
N TRP A 244 10.53 -5.89 -20.90
CA TRP A 244 11.66 -5.34 -21.65
C TRP A 244 12.96 -5.25 -20.85
N LEU A 245 12.88 -5.16 -19.53
CA LEU A 245 14.02 -5.09 -18.60
C LEU A 245 14.50 -6.47 -18.14
N LEU A 246 13.65 -7.50 -18.23
CA LEU A 246 14.03 -8.88 -17.97
C LEU A 246 14.85 -9.46 -19.12
N ARG A 247 15.87 -10.26 -18.80
CA ARG A 247 16.58 -11.09 -19.78
C ARG A 247 15.68 -12.22 -20.26
N ASP A 248 15.88 -12.68 -21.48
CA ASP A 248 15.16 -13.85 -21.98
C ASP A 248 15.65 -15.10 -21.21
N PRO A 249 14.73 -15.95 -20.71
CA PRO A 249 15.12 -17.20 -20.07
C PRO A 249 15.72 -18.15 -21.12
N SER A 250 16.79 -18.84 -20.76
CA SER A 250 17.52 -19.76 -21.65
C SER A 250 16.86 -21.14 -21.72
N SER A 251 16.02 -21.47 -20.75
CA SER A 251 15.31 -22.74 -20.66
C SER A 251 13.99 -22.62 -19.91
N LYS A 252 13.17 -23.66 -19.96
CA LYS A 252 11.92 -23.73 -19.20
C LYS A 252 12.17 -23.71 -17.70
N GLU A 253 13.24 -24.36 -17.25
CA GLU A 253 13.66 -24.38 -15.85
C GLU A 253 14.05 -22.97 -15.35
N GLU A 254 14.71 -22.15 -16.18
CA GLU A 254 14.98 -20.75 -15.82
C GLU A 254 13.70 -19.91 -15.74
N GLU A 255 12.75 -20.13 -16.66
CA GLU A 255 11.43 -19.48 -16.62
C GLU A 255 10.65 -19.85 -15.35
N ASP A 256 10.61 -21.14 -15.01
CA ASP A 256 9.92 -21.63 -13.82
C ASP A 256 10.59 -21.12 -12.53
N LYS A 257 11.94 -21.12 -12.47
CA LYS A 257 12.68 -20.54 -11.33
C LYS A 257 12.39 -19.04 -11.16
N ARG A 258 12.32 -18.28 -12.27
CA ARG A 258 11.95 -16.85 -12.24
C ARG A 258 10.56 -16.66 -11.63
N TYR A 259 9.60 -17.47 -12.07
CA TYR A 259 8.24 -17.43 -11.54
C TYR A 259 8.21 -17.73 -10.04
N GLU A 260 8.86 -18.80 -9.60
CA GLU A 260 8.91 -19.21 -8.18
C GLU A 260 9.54 -18.14 -7.28
N LEU A 261 10.64 -17.53 -7.72
CA LEU A 261 11.30 -16.45 -6.97
C LEU A 261 10.40 -15.22 -6.85
N LEU A 262 9.74 -14.81 -7.95
CA LEU A 262 8.83 -13.67 -7.91
C LEU A 262 7.58 -13.97 -7.08
N TYR A 263 7.04 -15.19 -7.15
CA TYR A 263 5.96 -15.66 -6.30
C TYR A 263 6.34 -15.56 -4.82
N MET A 264 7.52 -16.03 -4.44
CA MET A 264 8.01 -15.94 -3.06
C MET A 264 8.13 -14.48 -2.60
N ILE A 265 8.62 -13.57 -3.45
CA ILE A 265 8.69 -12.14 -3.16
C ILE A 265 7.29 -11.57 -2.87
N TYR A 266 6.32 -11.84 -3.74
CA TYR A 266 4.95 -11.32 -3.62
C TYR A 266 4.22 -11.93 -2.42
N GLU A 267 4.34 -13.25 -2.20
CA GLU A 267 3.77 -13.92 -1.03
C GLU A 267 4.31 -13.28 0.26
N ARG A 268 5.62 -13.09 0.34
CA ARG A 268 6.25 -12.51 1.52
C ARG A 268 5.82 -11.07 1.74
N ALA A 269 5.79 -10.27 0.66
CA ALA A 269 5.35 -8.89 0.71
C ALA A 269 3.90 -8.75 1.16
N ALA A 270 2.99 -9.61 0.67
CA ALA A 270 1.58 -9.61 1.07
C ALA A 270 1.40 -9.91 2.58
N GLU A 271 2.13 -10.90 3.10
CA GLU A 271 2.10 -11.25 4.53
C GLU A 271 2.72 -10.17 5.41
N GLU A 272 3.78 -9.52 4.95
CA GLU A 272 4.43 -8.41 5.66
C GLU A 272 3.57 -7.15 5.64
N ALA A 273 2.89 -6.86 4.52
CA ALA A 273 1.94 -5.77 4.41
C ALA A 273 0.74 -5.98 5.35
N ALA A 274 0.20 -7.19 5.47
CA ALA A 274 -0.88 -7.50 6.42
C ALA A 274 -0.45 -7.23 7.87
N LYS A 275 0.77 -7.64 8.25
CA LYS A 275 1.35 -7.34 9.58
C LYS A 275 1.58 -5.84 9.76
N MET A 276 2.02 -5.15 8.72
CA MET A 276 2.21 -3.70 8.74
C MET A 276 0.87 -2.96 8.88
N GLY A 277 -0.19 -3.50 8.29
CA GLY A 277 -1.57 -3.08 8.45
C GLY A 277 -1.99 -3.03 9.93
N ASN A 278 -1.48 -3.93 10.77
CA ASN A 278 -1.79 -3.98 12.19
C ASN A 278 -1.08 -2.88 13.00
N ILE A 279 -0.08 -2.18 12.46
CA ILE A 279 0.73 -1.22 13.23
C ILE A 279 -0.10 0.03 13.53
N ARG A 280 0.15 0.64 14.69
CA ARG A 280 -0.45 1.91 15.09
C ARG A 280 0.02 3.09 14.27
N GLY A 281 -0.83 4.10 14.27
CA GLY A 281 -0.61 5.31 13.54
C GLY A 281 -1.03 5.18 12.09
N HIS A 282 -1.13 6.33 11.47
CA HIS A 282 -1.24 6.43 10.04
C HIS A 282 0.15 6.16 9.43
N ILE A 283 0.18 5.34 8.40
CA ILE A 283 1.40 4.97 7.69
C ILE A 283 1.35 5.67 6.34
N ASP A 284 2.26 6.62 6.17
CA ASP A 284 2.49 7.30 4.91
C ASP A 284 3.67 6.66 4.18
N PHE A 285 3.52 6.56 2.86
CA PHE A 285 4.59 6.13 1.97
C PHE A 285 5.07 7.34 1.17
N HIS A 286 6.27 7.81 1.50
CA HIS A 286 6.84 9.00 0.88
C HIS A 286 7.43 8.63 -0.48
N THR A 287 6.75 9.10 -1.53
CA THR A 287 7.22 9.04 -2.93
C THR A 287 8.02 10.29 -3.29
N LEU A 288 8.49 10.42 -4.54
CA LEU A 288 9.20 11.63 -4.97
C LEU A 288 8.41 12.92 -4.72
N ALA A 289 7.07 12.85 -4.74
CA ALA A 289 6.22 14.02 -4.49
C ALA A 289 6.25 14.51 -3.02
N GLN A 290 6.62 13.64 -2.07
CA GLN A 290 6.67 13.98 -0.64
C GLN A 290 8.10 14.13 -0.11
N LEU A 291 9.10 13.66 -0.85
CA LEU A 291 10.50 13.78 -0.47
C LEU A 291 11.06 15.17 -0.83
N PRO A 292 12.07 15.66 -0.10
CA PRO A 292 12.88 16.79 -0.56
C PRO A 292 13.44 16.51 -1.96
N GLU A 293 13.54 17.55 -2.79
CA GLU A 293 14.09 17.42 -4.16
C GLU A 293 15.57 17.01 -4.15
N THR A 294 16.30 17.36 -3.10
CA THR A 294 17.74 17.10 -2.94
C THR A 294 18.02 16.12 -1.81
N PHE A 295 19.00 15.26 -2.02
CA PHE A 295 19.55 14.39 -0.98
C PHE A 295 20.36 15.20 0.02
N THR A 296 20.27 14.86 1.31
CA THR A 296 21.06 15.49 2.37
C THR A 296 21.57 14.45 3.35
N LEU A 297 22.89 14.39 3.54
CA LEU A 297 23.56 13.39 4.39
C LEU A 297 23.08 13.45 5.85
N GLY A 298 22.73 14.66 6.32
CA GLY A 298 22.16 14.90 7.65
C GLY A 298 20.73 14.36 7.86
N GLU A 299 20.05 13.93 6.79
CA GLU A 299 18.67 13.42 6.82
C GLU A 299 18.57 11.92 6.52
N ALA A 300 19.54 11.12 7.02
CA ALA A 300 19.61 9.67 6.81
C ALA A 300 18.36 8.88 7.28
N ASP A 301 17.53 9.49 8.13
CA ASP A 301 16.25 8.93 8.54
C ASP A 301 15.17 9.01 7.46
N ARG A 302 15.31 9.93 6.50
CA ARG A 302 14.35 10.16 5.40
C ARG A 302 14.75 9.49 4.11
N MET A 303 16.03 9.50 3.79
CA MET A 303 16.56 8.99 2.53
C MET A 303 17.85 8.21 2.77
N TYR A 304 18.03 7.16 1.99
CA TYR A 304 19.20 6.28 1.97
C TYR A 304 19.59 6.06 0.51
N LEU A 305 20.87 6.20 0.22
CA LEU A 305 21.40 6.07 -1.14
C LEU A 305 21.34 4.62 -1.62
N HIS A 306 21.09 4.46 -2.92
CA HIS A 306 21.24 3.20 -3.61
C HIS A 306 22.65 2.62 -3.41
N GLU A 307 22.79 1.31 -3.25
CA GLU A 307 24.08 0.66 -3.04
C GLU A 307 25.07 1.00 -4.17
N TYR A 308 24.58 1.09 -5.40
CA TYR A 308 25.40 1.52 -6.53
C TYR A 308 25.80 3.02 -6.46
N ASN A 309 25.02 3.89 -5.82
CA ASN A 309 25.43 5.28 -5.57
C ASN A 309 26.53 5.37 -4.49
N LEU A 310 26.61 4.40 -3.58
CA LEU A 310 27.61 4.37 -2.49
C LEU A 310 29.01 3.97 -2.97
N CYS A 311 29.16 3.49 -4.21
CA CYS A 311 30.48 3.28 -4.80
C CYS A 311 31.25 4.60 -5.01
N ASP A 312 30.56 5.73 -5.03
CA ASP A 312 31.14 7.07 -4.94
C ASP A 312 30.98 7.64 -3.53
N TYR A 313 32.05 8.28 -3.02
CA TYR A 313 32.13 8.81 -1.66
C TYR A 313 30.90 9.67 -1.30
N SER A 314 30.20 9.29 -0.22
CA SER A 314 28.84 9.75 0.11
C SER A 314 28.69 11.26 0.38
N ASP A 315 29.79 11.95 0.66
CA ASP A 315 29.86 13.41 0.83
C ASP A 315 29.72 14.16 -0.50
N ARG A 316 30.03 13.54 -1.64
CA ARG A 316 29.97 14.18 -2.97
C ARG A 316 28.55 14.38 -3.50
N VAL A 317 27.60 13.57 -3.06
CA VAL A 317 26.20 13.61 -3.51
C VAL A 317 25.30 14.42 -2.56
N ASP A 318 25.87 15.02 -1.51
CA ASP A 318 25.13 15.92 -0.62
C ASP A 318 24.62 17.15 -1.40
N GLY A 319 23.36 17.52 -1.19
CA GLY A 319 22.70 18.61 -1.91
C GLY A 319 22.30 18.30 -3.35
N HIS A 320 22.57 17.10 -3.88
CA HIS A 320 22.24 16.75 -5.26
C HIS A 320 20.80 16.27 -5.40
N ARG A 321 20.23 16.47 -6.59
CA ARG A 321 18.85 16.13 -6.89
C ARG A 321 18.60 14.63 -6.86
N VAL A 322 17.49 14.22 -6.26
CA VAL A 322 16.99 12.84 -6.29
C VAL A 322 16.37 12.58 -7.67
N LEU A 323 16.83 11.53 -8.34
CA LEU A 323 16.39 11.18 -9.70
C LEU A 323 15.39 10.01 -9.70
N ILE A 324 15.68 8.98 -8.91
CA ILE A 324 14.89 7.74 -8.85
C ILE A 324 14.68 7.37 -7.39
N LEU A 325 13.43 7.14 -7.02
CA LEU A 325 13.01 6.44 -5.84
C LEU A 325 12.87 4.96 -6.20
N VAL A 326 13.75 4.13 -5.66
CA VAL A 326 13.70 2.68 -5.83
C VAL A 326 12.69 2.08 -4.85
N ARG A 327 12.65 2.56 -3.61
CA ARG A 327 11.70 2.12 -2.58
C ARG A 327 11.18 3.31 -1.77
N PRO A 328 9.86 3.45 -1.53
CA PRO A 328 9.30 4.53 -0.73
C PRO A 328 9.86 4.59 0.69
N GLY A 329 9.92 5.82 1.23
CA GLY A 329 10.12 6.01 2.67
C GLY A 329 8.86 5.66 3.44
N ILE A 330 8.99 5.15 4.65
CA ILE A 330 7.85 4.86 5.52
C ILE A 330 7.85 5.83 6.69
N VAL A 331 6.75 6.57 6.82
CA VAL A 331 6.55 7.55 7.86
C VAL A 331 5.31 7.18 8.67
N ARG A 332 5.43 7.26 9.99
CA ARG A 332 4.31 6.99 10.90
C ARG A 332 3.92 8.26 11.64
N ARG A 333 2.62 8.52 11.70
CA ARG A 333 2.01 9.67 12.40
C ARG A 333 0.87 9.18 13.27
N TYR A 334 0.43 10.00 14.24
CA TYR A 334 -0.72 9.68 15.10
C TYR A 334 -0.59 8.33 15.81
N ILE A 335 0.62 8.01 16.29
CA ILE A 335 0.91 6.73 16.97
C ILE A 335 0.23 6.69 18.34
N SER A 336 0.20 7.82 19.04
CA SER A 336 -0.42 7.96 20.35
C SER A 336 -1.12 9.31 20.52
N ALA A 337 -2.12 9.33 21.41
CA ALA A 337 -2.86 10.55 21.78
C ALA A 337 -1.99 11.62 22.49
N ARG A 338 -0.78 11.26 22.95
CA ARG A 338 0.15 12.20 23.60
C ARG A 338 1.07 12.90 22.60
N GLU A 339 1.11 12.40 21.38
CA GLU A 339 2.12 12.70 20.37
C GLU A 339 1.43 12.95 19.03
N GLU A 340 0.31 13.68 19.04
CA GLU A 340 -0.51 13.95 17.83
C GLU A 340 0.32 14.59 16.70
N GLU A 341 1.44 15.25 17.04
CA GLU A 341 2.37 15.89 16.09
C GLU A 341 3.65 15.08 15.81
N LEU A 342 3.90 13.95 16.48
CA LEU A 342 5.14 13.21 16.29
C LEU A 342 5.12 12.47 14.95
N THR A 343 5.90 12.99 14.01
CA THR A 343 6.22 12.33 12.76
C THR A 343 7.45 11.45 12.96
N GLU A 344 7.26 10.14 12.92
CA GLU A 344 8.36 9.17 12.99
C GLU A 344 8.74 8.72 11.57
N PHE A 345 9.97 9.05 11.14
CA PHE A 345 10.57 8.47 9.95
C PHE A 345 11.07 7.06 10.26
N SER A 346 10.24 6.07 9.98
CA SER A 346 10.44 4.68 10.37
C SER A 346 11.42 3.94 9.45
N MET A 347 11.33 4.20 8.15
CA MET A 347 12.26 3.68 7.16
C MET A 347 12.58 4.75 6.13
N PRO A 348 13.87 4.97 5.81
CA PRO A 348 14.23 5.92 4.77
C PRO A 348 13.82 5.41 3.39
N ALA A 349 13.46 6.35 2.53
CA ALA A 349 13.33 6.13 1.10
C ALA A 349 14.67 5.68 0.51
N TYR A 350 14.64 4.73 -0.41
CA TYR A 350 15.82 4.22 -1.09
C TYR A 350 15.95 4.91 -2.45
N VAL A 351 17.01 5.68 -2.65
CA VAL A 351 17.06 6.67 -3.75
C VAL A 351 18.37 6.64 -4.55
N VAL A 352 18.25 6.96 -5.84
CA VAL A 352 19.35 7.28 -6.75
C VAL A 352 19.42 8.79 -6.92
N VAL A 353 20.63 9.32 -6.78
CA VAL A 353 20.91 10.76 -6.79
C VAL A 353 21.79 11.12 -7.98
N GLN A 354 21.62 12.33 -8.48
CA GLN A 354 22.37 12.93 -9.58
C GLN A 354 23.89 13.03 -9.27
N GLU A 355 24.72 12.88 -10.31
CA GLU A 355 26.16 13.20 -10.25
C GLU A 355 26.43 14.70 -10.47
N SER A 356 27.44 15.26 -9.80
CA SER A 356 27.79 16.68 -9.93
C SER A 356 28.31 17.01 -11.34
N ALA A 357 27.85 18.12 -11.91
CA ALA A 357 28.28 18.57 -13.24
C ALA A 357 29.74 19.10 -13.27
N GLU A 358 30.34 19.40 -12.11
CA GLU A 358 31.69 19.98 -12.04
C GLU A 358 32.80 18.95 -12.32
N GLU A 359 32.53 17.64 -12.17
CA GLU A 359 33.54 16.60 -12.34
C GLU A 359 33.64 16.03 -13.77
N ASN A 360 32.66 16.30 -14.65
CA ASN A 360 32.72 15.98 -16.09
C ASN A 360 33.79 16.80 -16.86
N LYS A 361 34.50 17.72 -16.20
CA LYS A 361 35.58 18.51 -16.80
C LYS A 361 36.97 17.92 -16.61
N HIS A 362 37.13 16.80 -15.89
CA HIS A 362 38.45 16.23 -15.56
C HIS A 362 38.65 14.77 -15.99
N LYS A 363 37.75 14.20 -16.79
CA LYS A 363 37.94 12.90 -17.45
C LYS A 363 38.18 13.05 -18.94
#